data_AF-A0A962Y8Z4-F1
#
_entry.id   AF-A0A962Y8Z4-F1
#
_cell.length_a   1.000
_cell.length_b   1.000
_cell.length_c   1.000
_cell.angle_alpha   90.00
_cell.angle_beta   90.00
_cell.angle_gamma   90.00
#
_symmetry.space_group_name_H-M   'P 1'
#
loop_
_entity.id
_entity.type
_entity.pdbx_description
1 polymer ?
#
loop_
_entity_poly.entity_id
_entity_poly.type
_entity_poly.pdbx_seq_one_letter_code
_entity_poly.pdbx_strand_id
1 'polypeptide(L)'
;MNVVFSELQKQHYPRHFLSSGLPKPNPEVPERADCLLAAAQASGLSPVQPDDYGLAPLAAVHSPDYLQFLSTIHARWQRLPGASEEVIPNVHPDRRDGSYPSSPVGQAGYHQSDTACPISATTWESARWSANTAAHSAQLLLQGASAVYSLCRPPGHHAFASLAGGFCYLNNSALAAQILRNQYPRIAIIDVDLHHG
;
A
#
# COMPACT_ATOMS: atom_id res chain seq x y z
N MET A 1 -6.82 -18.61 15.48
CA MET A 1 -6.64 -17.91 14.20
C MET A 1 -5.51 -16.91 14.38
N ASN A 2 -4.65 -16.72 13.39
CA ASN A 2 -3.51 -15.80 13.50
C ASN A 2 -3.92 -14.40 13.04
N VAL A 3 -3.38 -13.37 13.68
CA VAL A 3 -3.33 -11.99 13.14
C VAL A 3 -1.90 -11.70 12.73
N VAL A 4 -1.68 -11.43 11.45
CA VAL A 4 -0.35 -11.13 10.92
C VAL A 4 -0.17 -9.61 10.89
N PHE A 5 0.88 -9.10 11.53
CA PHE A 5 1.14 -7.67 11.61
C PHE A 5 2.63 -7.38 11.81
N SER A 6 3.11 -6.27 11.26
CA SER A 6 4.47 -5.77 11.47
C SER A 6 4.41 -4.34 12.00
N GLU A 7 5.09 -4.04 13.11
CA GLU A 7 5.17 -2.67 13.67
C GLU A 7 5.77 -1.66 12.68
N LEU A 8 6.58 -2.13 11.70
CA LEU A 8 7.17 -1.28 10.65
C LEU A 8 6.11 -0.62 9.75
N GLN A 9 4.89 -1.15 9.72
CA GLN A 9 3.74 -0.54 9.06
C GLN A 9 3.34 0.81 9.68
N LYS A 10 3.64 1.03 10.97
CA LYS A 10 3.26 2.26 11.70
C LYS A 10 4.15 3.47 11.37
N GLN A 11 5.28 3.26 10.70
CA GLN A 11 6.19 4.35 10.32
C GLN A 11 5.60 5.26 9.24
N HIS A 12 4.70 4.75 8.39
CA HIS A 12 3.96 5.57 7.44
C HIS A 12 2.96 6.45 8.20
N TYR A 13 3.25 7.75 8.25
CA TYR A 13 2.35 8.73 8.85
C TYR A 13 2.42 10.11 8.16
N PRO A 14 2.02 10.21 6.88
CA PRO A 14 1.79 11.50 6.27
C PRO A 14 0.73 12.27 7.04
N ARG A 15 0.96 13.55 7.29
CA ARG A 15 0.12 14.38 8.16
C ARG A 15 -1.11 14.92 7.45
N HIS A 16 -1.00 15.16 6.15
CA HIS A 16 -2.06 15.80 5.39
C HIS A 16 -2.36 15.07 4.10
N PHE A 17 -3.60 15.22 3.65
CA PHE A 17 -4.01 14.91 2.28
C PHE A 17 -4.84 16.08 1.75
N LEU A 18 -4.96 16.21 0.43
CA LEU A 18 -5.83 17.25 -0.14
C LEU A 18 -7.23 16.67 -0.36
N SER A 19 -8.22 17.33 0.23
CA SER A 19 -9.64 17.07 0.01
C SER A 19 -10.32 18.38 -0.37
N SER A 20 -11.04 18.37 -1.50
CA SER A 20 -11.79 19.55 -1.97
C SER A 20 -10.92 20.81 -2.07
N GLY A 21 -9.67 20.67 -2.50
CA GLY A 21 -8.71 21.76 -2.66
C GLY A 21 -8.04 22.27 -1.37
N LEU A 22 -8.34 21.67 -0.21
CA LEU A 22 -7.76 22.07 1.08
C LEU A 22 -6.96 20.92 1.71
N PRO A 23 -5.81 21.22 2.35
CA PRO A 23 -5.15 20.27 3.24
C PRO A 23 -6.09 19.88 4.38
N LYS A 24 -6.25 18.57 4.58
CA LYS A 24 -6.98 17.97 5.70
C LYS A 24 -6.06 16.99 6.43
N PRO A 25 -6.25 16.77 7.74
CA PRO A 25 -5.52 15.74 8.47
C PRO A 25 -5.74 14.37 7.82
N ASN A 26 -4.67 13.61 7.62
CA ASN A 26 -4.77 12.26 7.07
C ASN A 26 -5.54 11.35 8.05
N PRO A 27 -6.66 10.71 7.63
CA PRO A 27 -7.40 9.77 8.49
C PRO A 27 -6.70 8.41 8.62
N GLU A 28 -5.77 8.07 7.73
CA GLU A 28 -5.00 6.82 7.73
C GLU A 28 -3.82 6.88 8.71
N VAL A 29 -4.13 6.89 10.01
CA VAL A 29 -3.16 7.09 11.10
C VAL A 29 -2.68 5.77 11.74
N PRO A 30 -1.47 5.72 12.34
CA PRO A 30 -0.92 4.50 12.97
C PRO A 30 -1.83 3.87 14.03
N GLU A 31 -2.55 4.71 14.77
CA GLU A 31 -3.44 4.32 15.85
C GLU A 31 -4.58 3.39 15.37
N ARG A 32 -4.93 3.44 14.08
CA ARG A 32 -5.90 2.48 13.50
C ARG A 32 -5.39 1.04 13.61
N ALA A 33 -4.10 0.81 13.36
CA ALA A 33 -3.51 -0.51 13.50
C ALA A 33 -3.45 -0.94 14.98
N ASP A 34 -3.16 0.00 15.89
CA ASP A 34 -3.17 -0.29 17.34
C ASP A 34 -4.57 -0.73 17.81
N CYS A 35 -5.61 0.00 17.41
CA CYS A 35 -6.99 -0.36 17.75
C CYS A 35 -7.37 -1.75 17.21
N LEU A 36 -7.04 -2.04 15.95
CA LEU A 36 -7.37 -3.32 15.32
C LEU A 36 -6.57 -4.49 15.92
N LEU A 37 -5.29 -4.28 16.23
CA LEU A 37 -4.44 -5.30 16.83
C LEU A 37 -4.93 -5.64 18.25
N ALA A 38 -5.23 -4.62 19.06
CA ALA A 38 -5.79 -4.80 20.40
C ALA A 38 -7.12 -5.56 20.36
N ALA A 39 -8.01 -5.21 19.42
CA ALA A 39 -9.29 -5.91 19.25
C ALA A 39 -9.10 -7.37 18.80
N ALA A 40 -8.15 -7.64 17.89
CA ALA A 40 -7.82 -8.99 17.45
C ALA A 40 -7.30 -9.84 18.61
N GLN A 41 -6.37 -9.31 19.41
CA GLN A 41 -5.85 -9.99 20.59
C GLN A 41 -6.92 -10.25 21.65
N ALA A 42 -7.77 -9.25 21.93
CA ALA A 42 -8.91 -9.40 22.84
C ALA A 42 -9.91 -10.47 22.36
N SER A 43 -9.98 -10.71 21.05
CA SER A 43 -10.80 -11.76 20.43
C SER A 43 -10.09 -13.12 20.38
N GLY A 44 -8.90 -13.26 20.98
CA GLY A 44 -8.15 -14.50 21.06
C GLY A 44 -7.28 -14.83 19.83
N LEU A 45 -7.03 -13.87 18.94
CA LEU A 45 -6.08 -14.06 17.83
C LEU A 45 -4.64 -13.89 18.33
N SER A 46 -3.74 -14.74 17.84
CA SER A 46 -2.32 -14.68 18.17
C SER A 46 -1.56 -13.85 17.15
N PRO A 47 -0.81 -12.80 17.58
CA PRO A 47 0.02 -12.01 16.68
C PRO A 47 1.16 -12.82 16.08
N VAL A 48 1.39 -12.64 14.79
CA VAL A 48 2.49 -13.24 14.03
C VAL A 48 3.19 -12.13 13.23
N GLN A 49 4.52 -12.04 13.39
CA GLN A 49 5.34 -11.16 12.57
C GLN A 49 5.47 -11.77 11.16
N PRO A 50 5.17 -11.03 10.07
CA PRO A 50 5.41 -11.53 8.73
C PRO A 50 6.91 -11.61 8.43
N ASP A 51 7.27 -12.56 7.57
CA ASP A 51 8.61 -12.62 6.94
C ASP A 51 8.74 -11.56 5.83
N ASP A 52 9.97 -11.28 5.41
CA ASP A 52 10.24 -10.47 4.22
C ASP A 52 10.23 -11.35 2.96
N TYR A 53 9.28 -11.09 2.06
CA TYR A 53 9.14 -11.84 0.81
C TYR A 53 9.83 -11.16 -0.38
N GLY A 54 10.54 -10.04 -0.15
CA GLY A 54 11.24 -9.29 -1.18
C GLY A 54 10.30 -8.70 -2.25
N LEU A 55 10.85 -8.40 -3.43
CA LEU A 55 10.11 -7.70 -4.48
C LEU A 55 9.36 -8.61 -5.45
N ALA A 56 9.69 -9.91 -5.49
CA ALA A 56 9.13 -10.81 -6.49
C ALA A 56 7.60 -10.92 -6.42
N PRO A 57 6.95 -11.04 -5.24
CA PRO A 57 5.49 -11.03 -5.15
C PRO A 57 4.89 -9.70 -5.62
N LEU A 58 5.51 -8.56 -5.26
CA LEU A 58 5.04 -7.24 -5.67
C LEU A 58 5.08 -7.08 -7.19
N ALA A 59 6.15 -7.55 -7.83
CA ALA A 59 6.33 -7.50 -9.29
C ALA A 59 5.34 -8.40 -10.06
N ALA A 60 4.66 -9.32 -9.38
CA ALA A 60 3.60 -10.13 -9.99
C ALA A 60 2.25 -9.37 -10.10
N VAL A 61 2.10 -8.24 -9.39
CA VAL A 61 0.87 -7.45 -9.34
C VAL A 61 1.08 -6.03 -9.88
N HIS A 62 2.24 -5.45 -9.61
CA HIS A 62 2.57 -4.07 -9.95
C HIS A 62 3.61 -3.98 -11.05
N SER A 63 3.45 -2.98 -11.91
CA SER A 63 4.39 -2.69 -12.99
C SER A 63 5.78 -2.32 -12.45
N PRO A 64 6.87 -2.70 -13.16
CA PRO A 64 8.24 -2.38 -12.74
C PRO A 64 8.47 -0.87 -12.55
N ASP A 65 7.97 -0.04 -13.47
CA ASP A 65 8.15 1.42 -13.39
C ASP A 65 7.46 2.02 -12.16
N TYR A 66 6.32 1.48 -11.76
CA TYR A 66 5.63 1.92 -10.54
C TYR A 66 6.38 1.54 -9.27
N LEU A 67 6.93 0.33 -9.19
CA LEU A 67 7.75 -0.07 -8.03
C LEU A 67 9.04 0.75 -7.94
N GLN A 68 9.65 1.05 -9.09
CA GLN A 68 10.82 1.94 -9.17
C GLN A 68 10.46 3.37 -8.75
N PHE A 69 9.31 3.88 -9.20
CA PHE A 69 8.79 5.17 -8.77
C PHE A 69 8.58 5.20 -7.25
N LEU A 70 7.77 4.29 -6.71
CA LEU A 70 7.35 4.32 -5.31
C LEU A 70 8.55 4.21 -4.35
N SER A 71 9.53 3.38 -4.70
CA SER A 71 10.75 3.19 -3.90
C SER A 71 11.74 4.36 -3.95
N THR A 72 11.65 5.26 -4.94
CA THR A 72 12.65 6.32 -5.14
C THR A 72 12.11 7.74 -5.15
N ILE A 73 10.79 7.92 -5.29
CA ILE A 73 10.21 9.23 -5.57
C ILE A 73 10.46 10.23 -4.45
N HIS A 74 10.31 9.85 -3.18
CA HIS A 74 10.52 10.78 -2.07
C HIS A 74 11.93 11.37 -2.08
N ALA A 75 12.96 10.53 -2.21
CA ALA A 75 14.35 11.01 -2.23
C ALA A 75 14.66 11.90 -3.44
N ARG A 76 13.97 11.69 -4.57
CA ARG A 76 14.10 12.53 -5.77
C ARG A 76 13.31 13.82 -5.65
N TRP A 77 12.13 13.78 -5.04
CA TRP A 77 11.27 14.93 -4.77
C TRP A 77 11.96 15.94 -3.85
N GLN A 78 12.61 15.46 -2.79
CA GLN A 78 13.34 16.31 -1.83
C GLN A 78 14.55 17.05 -2.44
N ARG A 79 14.95 16.75 -3.69
CA ARG A 79 15.99 17.50 -4.41
C ARG A 79 15.45 18.70 -5.18
N LEU A 80 14.13 18.84 -5.29
CA LEU A 80 13.51 19.97 -5.99
C LEU A 80 13.56 21.22 -5.07
N PRO A 81 13.99 22.39 -5.59
CA PRO A 81 13.92 23.63 -4.82
C PRO A 81 12.47 23.94 -4.40
N GLY A 82 12.24 24.12 -3.10
CA GLY A 82 10.91 24.46 -2.56
C GLY A 82 9.91 23.29 -2.53
N ALA A 83 10.37 22.04 -2.61
CA ALA A 83 9.52 20.86 -2.49
C ALA A 83 8.80 20.80 -1.12
N SER A 84 7.58 20.27 -1.11
CA SER A 84 6.91 19.85 0.13
C SER A 84 7.62 18.66 0.77
N GLU A 85 7.43 18.46 2.08
CA GLU A 85 7.94 17.26 2.79
C GLU A 85 7.35 15.97 2.22
N GLU A 86 6.06 15.99 1.88
CA GLU A 86 5.34 14.85 1.31
C GLU A 86 5.17 15.04 -0.20
N VAL A 87 5.32 13.95 -0.96
CA VAL A 87 5.06 13.95 -2.41
C VAL A 87 3.56 13.98 -2.64
N ILE A 88 3.08 15.11 -3.16
CA ILE A 88 1.68 15.31 -3.54
C ILE A 88 1.69 15.88 -4.96
N PRO A 89 1.05 15.21 -5.93
CA PRO A 89 1.04 15.67 -7.31
C PRO A 89 0.20 16.94 -7.46
N ASN A 90 0.63 17.84 -8.32
CA ASN A 90 -0.12 19.03 -8.74
C ASN A 90 -0.35 19.07 -10.27
N VAL A 91 0.15 18.07 -10.98
CA VAL A 91 -0.01 17.88 -12.43
C VAL A 91 -0.49 16.46 -12.62
N HIS A 92 -1.51 16.25 -13.43
CA HIS A 92 -1.99 14.92 -13.78
C HIS A 92 -2.07 14.79 -15.30
N PRO A 93 -1.63 13.65 -15.87
CA PRO A 93 -1.82 13.41 -17.29
C PRO A 93 -3.31 13.21 -17.58
N ASP A 94 -3.82 13.84 -18.64
CA ASP A 94 -5.15 13.53 -19.20
C ASP A 94 -5.22 12.05 -19.60
N ARG A 95 -4.14 11.55 -20.23
CA ARG A 95 -3.97 10.15 -20.63
C ARG A 95 -2.56 9.64 -20.32
N ARG A 96 -2.47 8.34 -20.02
CA ARG A 96 -1.22 7.63 -19.70
C ARG A 96 -0.70 6.81 -20.88
N ASP A 97 -0.93 7.29 -22.10
CA ASP A 97 -0.48 6.71 -23.37
C ASP A 97 0.70 7.46 -24.01
N GLY A 98 1.12 8.57 -23.40
CA GLY A 98 2.29 9.36 -23.80
C GLY A 98 3.62 8.81 -23.29
N SER A 99 4.69 9.56 -23.54
CA SER A 99 6.03 9.23 -23.04
C SER A 99 6.11 9.27 -21.52
N TYR A 100 6.82 8.32 -20.92
CA TYR A 100 7.04 8.30 -19.48
C TYR A 100 7.78 9.57 -18.99
N PRO A 101 7.29 10.29 -17.96
CA PRO A 101 7.93 11.53 -17.51
C PRO A 101 9.31 11.31 -16.89
N SER A 102 10.25 12.22 -17.15
CA SER A 102 11.58 12.19 -16.54
C SER A 102 11.66 12.92 -15.19
N SER A 103 10.84 13.96 -15.01
CA SER A 103 10.86 14.79 -13.81
C SER A 103 10.12 14.11 -12.64
N PRO A 104 10.53 14.32 -11.37
CA PRO A 104 9.81 13.80 -10.22
C PRO A 104 8.35 14.30 -10.15
N VAL A 105 8.10 15.57 -10.52
CA VAL A 105 6.74 16.14 -10.57
C VAL A 105 5.87 15.42 -11.58
N GLY A 106 6.38 15.19 -12.79
CA GLY A 106 5.64 14.47 -13.83
C GLY A 106 5.37 13.02 -13.43
N GLN A 107 6.34 12.34 -12.81
CA GLN A 107 6.17 10.97 -12.36
C GLN A 107 5.19 10.85 -11.19
N ALA A 108 5.20 11.79 -10.24
CA ALA A 108 4.21 11.86 -9.17
C ALA A 108 2.80 11.95 -9.77
N GLY A 109 2.59 12.86 -10.72
CA GLY A 109 1.34 12.96 -11.46
C GLY A 109 0.94 11.71 -12.24
N TYR A 110 1.92 11.04 -12.85
CA TYR A 110 1.71 9.83 -13.63
C TYR A 110 1.27 8.65 -12.75
N HIS A 111 1.87 8.48 -11.56
CA HIS A 111 1.72 7.32 -10.69
C HIS A 111 0.81 7.52 -9.46
N GLN A 112 0.23 8.70 -9.28
CA GLN A 112 -0.77 8.96 -8.24
C GLN A 112 -2.10 9.32 -8.91
N SER A 113 -3.16 8.55 -8.65
CA SER A 113 -4.49 8.73 -9.24
C SER A 113 -5.24 9.92 -8.65
N ASP A 114 -4.86 10.34 -7.46
CA ASP A 114 -5.48 11.40 -6.68
C ASP A 114 -4.44 12.09 -5.77
N THR A 115 -4.92 13.04 -4.98
CA THR A 115 -4.12 13.76 -3.98
C THR A 115 -4.33 13.23 -2.56
N ALA A 116 -4.90 12.03 -2.43
CA ALA A 116 -5.18 11.32 -1.18
C ALA A 116 -4.18 10.19 -0.90
N CYS A 117 -3.05 10.15 -1.62
CA CYS A 117 -1.97 9.17 -1.43
C CYS A 117 -0.59 9.84 -1.24
N PRO A 118 -0.42 10.73 -0.24
CA PRO A 118 0.84 11.42 0.01
C PRO A 118 1.99 10.43 0.33
N ILE A 119 3.14 10.60 -0.33
CA ILE A 119 4.31 9.72 -0.12
C ILE A 119 5.34 10.45 0.75
N SER A 120 5.67 9.87 1.90
CA SER A 120 6.74 10.33 2.79
C SER A 120 7.96 9.41 2.70
N ALA A 121 9.03 9.74 3.43
CA ALA A 121 10.25 8.93 3.51
C ALA A 121 10.02 7.48 3.93
N THR A 122 8.97 7.21 4.70
CA THR A 122 8.66 5.90 5.28
C THR A 122 7.57 5.13 4.52
N THR A 123 6.90 5.77 3.56
CA THR A 123 5.78 5.14 2.83
C THR A 123 6.18 3.84 2.14
N TRP A 124 7.30 3.83 1.41
CA TRP A 124 7.74 2.62 0.69
C TRP A 124 7.93 1.44 1.62
N GLU A 125 8.69 1.63 2.71
CA GLU A 125 9.03 0.54 3.62
C GLU A 125 7.79 0.05 4.38
N SER A 126 6.94 0.94 4.88
CA SER A 126 5.69 0.52 5.55
C SER A 126 4.71 -0.16 4.59
N ALA A 127 4.57 0.33 3.35
CA ALA A 127 3.73 -0.33 2.34
C ALA A 127 4.26 -1.73 2.01
N ARG A 128 5.58 -1.90 1.90
CA ARG A 128 6.22 -3.21 1.70
C ARG A 128 5.92 -4.16 2.86
N TRP A 129 5.96 -3.69 4.10
CA TRP A 129 5.58 -4.50 5.27
C TRP A 129 4.08 -4.81 5.35
N SER A 130 3.22 -3.92 4.86
CA SER A 130 1.79 -4.19 4.67
C SER A 130 1.56 -5.31 3.66
N ALA A 131 2.27 -5.24 2.52
CA ALA A 131 2.23 -6.27 1.50
C ALA A 131 2.82 -7.61 2.00
N ASN A 132 3.93 -7.59 2.74
CA ASN A 132 4.50 -8.79 3.38
C ASN A 132 3.52 -9.43 4.37
N THR A 133 2.71 -8.64 5.09
CA THR A 133 1.62 -9.17 5.92
C THR A 133 0.61 -9.97 5.09
N ALA A 134 0.20 -9.45 3.94
CA ALA A 134 -0.71 -10.15 3.04
C ALA A 134 -0.07 -11.41 2.44
N ALA A 135 1.20 -11.33 2.03
CA ALA A 135 1.96 -12.44 1.48
C ALA A 135 2.15 -13.57 2.49
N HIS A 136 2.58 -13.24 3.71
CA HIS A 136 2.74 -14.21 4.79
C HIS A 136 1.41 -14.88 5.15
N SER A 137 0.32 -14.10 5.18
CA SER A 137 -1.01 -14.66 5.43
C SER A 137 -1.44 -15.64 4.34
N ALA A 138 -1.17 -15.34 3.07
CA ALA A 138 -1.40 -16.27 1.97
C ALA A 138 -0.57 -17.56 2.12
N GLN A 139 0.69 -17.47 2.55
CA GLN A 139 1.51 -18.65 2.83
C GLN A 139 0.95 -19.51 3.97
N LEU A 140 0.49 -18.89 5.06
CA LEU A 140 -0.14 -19.62 6.16
C LEU A 140 -1.40 -20.38 5.70
N LEU A 141 -2.20 -19.79 4.80
CA LEU A 141 -3.34 -20.48 4.18
C LEU A 141 -2.89 -21.68 3.33
N LEU A 142 -1.86 -21.51 2.50
CA LEU A 142 -1.28 -22.61 1.69
C LEU A 142 -0.69 -23.73 2.57
N GLN A 143 -0.24 -23.39 3.79
CA GLN A 143 0.26 -24.33 4.79
C GLN A 143 -0.86 -25.01 5.62
N GLY A 144 -2.13 -24.73 5.32
CA GLY A 144 -3.28 -25.42 5.89
C GLY A 144 -4.03 -24.63 6.97
N ALA A 145 -3.70 -23.36 7.21
CA ALA A 145 -4.56 -22.51 8.04
C ALA A 145 -5.94 -22.35 7.36
N SER A 146 -7.03 -22.51 8.12
CA SER A 146 -8.39 -22.35 7.59
C SER A 146 -8.77 -20.88 7.37
N ALA A 147 -8.17 -19.97 8.13
CA ALA A 147 -8.34 -18.53 8.03
C ALA A 147 -7.17 -17.80 8.72
N VAL A 148 -6.85 -16.61 8.23
CA VAL A 148 -5.80 -15.73 8.76
C VAL A 148 -6.29 -14.29 8.62
N TYR A 149 -6.08 -13.46 9.64
CA TYR A 149 -6.33 -12.03 9.56
C TYR A 149 -5.04 -11.29 9.18
N SER A 150 -4.99 -10.73 7.97
CA SER A 150 -3.93 -9.82 7.53
C SER A 150 -4.22 -8.40 8.01
N LEU A 151 -3.56 -7.94 9.06
CA LEU A 151 -3.70 -6.56 9.53
C LEU A 151 -2.79 -5.66 8.69
N CYS A 152 -3.29 -5.22 7.55
CA CYS A 152 -2.54 -4.42 6.58
C CYS A 152 -2.73 -2.91 6.82
N ARG A 153 -1.63 -2.17 6.94
CA ARG A 153 -1.54 -0.72 6.96
C ARG A 153 -0.22 -0.26 6.32
N PRO A 154 -0.19 0.69 5.35
CA PRO A 154 -1.35 1.30 4.70
C PRO A 154 -2.24 0.28 3.94
N PRO A 155 -3.49 0.64 3.63
CA PRO A 155 -4.42 -0.21 2.88
C PRO A 155 -3.96 -0.39 1.42
N GLY A 156 -4.70 -1.19 0.65
CA GLY A 156 -4.24 -1.59 -0.69
C GLY A 156 -5.26 -1.59 -1.82
N HIS A 157 -6.57 -1.58 -1.56
CA HIS A 157 -7.54 -1.89 -2.61
C HIS A 157 -7.61 -0.85 -3.75
N HIS A 158 -7.32 0.43 -3.48
CA HIS A 158 -7.23 1.48 -4.50
C HIS A 158 -5.87 1.54 -5.22
N ALA A 159 -4.92 0.67 -4.89
CA ALA A 159 -3.66 0.59 -5.62
C ALA A 159 -3.86 -0.22 -6.91
N PHE A 160 -3.69 0.45 -8.05
CA PHE A 160 -3.73 -0.16 -9.38
C PHE A 160 -2.40 -0.87 -9.67
N ALA A 161 -2.30 -1.53 -10.83
CA ALA A 161 -1.04 -2.10 -11.29
C ALA A 161 0.09 -1.05 -11.39
N SER A 162 -0.25 0.22 -11.65
CA SER A 162 0.73 1.29 -11.84
C SER A 162 0.42 2.61 -11.11
N LEU A 163 -0.57 2.64 -10.21
CA LEU A 163 -1.02 3.88 -9.56
C LEU A 163 -1.26 3.67 -8.06
N ALA A 164 -0.80 4.61 -7.24
CA ALA A 164 -1.27 4.82 -5.86
C ALA A 164 -2.57 5.65 -5.89
N GLY A 165 -3.43 5.46 -4.89
CA GLY A 165 -4.69 6.20 -4.76
C GLY A 165 -5.37 5.92 -3.43
N GLY A 166 -6.17 6.85 -2.91
CA GLY A 166 -7.00 6.64 -1.72
C GLY A 166 -6.26 5.99 -0.54
N PHE A 167 -5.13 6.57 -0.13
CA PHE A 167 -4.22 6.07 0.90
C PHE A 167 -3.54 4.71 0.61
N CYS A 168 -3.76 4.12 -0.55
CA CYS A 168 -3.22 2.83 -0.97
C CYS A 168 -2.01 2.99 -1.89
N TYR A 169 -1.00 2.13 -1.69
CA TYR A 169 0.26 2.15 -2.45
C TYR A 169 0.66 0.79 -3.03
N LEU A 170 0.29 -0.31 -2.36
CA LEU A 170 0.50 -1.67 -2.86
C LEU A 170 -0.79 -2.45 -2.62
N ASN A 171 -1.22 -3.24 -3.61
CA ASN A 171 -2.51 -3.93 -3.55
C ASN A 171 -2.38 -5.26 -2.79
N ASN A 172 -2.55 -5.18 -1.47
CA ASN A 172 -2.43 -6.30 -0.55
C ASN A 172 -3.36 -7.48 -0.90
N SER A 173 -4.62 -7.19 -1.28
CA SER A 173 -5.61 -8.20 -1.63
C SER A 173 -5.26 -8.90 -2.95
N ALA A 174 -4.87 -8.14 -3.96
CA ALA A 174 -4.40 -8.69 -5.24
C ALA A 174 -3.12 -9.53 -5.07
N LEU A 175 -2.20 -9.09 -4.20
CA LEU A 175 -0.98 -9.84 -3.85
C LEU A 175 -1.30 -11.20 -3.22
N ALA A 176 -2.16 -11.20 -2.19
CA ALA A 176 -2.57 -12.44 -1.54
C ALA A 176 -3.26 -13.38 -2.53
N ALA A 177 -4.18 -12.85 -3.36
CA ALA A 177 -4.85 -13.64 -4.39
C ALA A 177 -3.86 -14.23 -5.40
N GLN A 178 -2.91 -13.43 -5.88
CA GLN A 178 -1.88 -13.87 -6.83
C GLN A 178 -1.00 -14.99 -6.25
N ILE A 179 -0.63 -14.92 -4.97
CA ILE A 179 0.10 -15.98 -4.28
C ILE A 179 -0.75 -17.26 -4.17
N LEU A 180 -2.02 -17.12 -3.78
CA LEU A 180 -2.94 -18.27 -3.64
C LEU A 180 -3.20 -18.97 -4.98
N ARG A 181 -3.13 -18.24 -6.12
CA ARG A 181 -3.29 -18.82 -7.46
C ARG A 181 -2.22 -19.86 -7.81
N ASN A 182 -1.11 -19.91 -7.11
CA ASN A 182 -0.08 -20.94 -7.28
C ASN A 182 -0.57 -22.35 -6.93
N GLN A 183 -1.55 -22.47 -6.02
CA GLN A 183 -2.14 -23.76 -5.64
C GLN A 183 -3.60 -23.89 -6.06
N TYR A 184 -4.35 -22.78 -6.05
CA TYR A 184 -5.78 -22.80 -6.32
C TYR A 184 -6.12 -22.24 -7.70
N PRO A 185 -6.85 -22.97 -8.57
CA PRO A 185 -7.15 -22.57 -9.94
C PRO A 185 -8.10 -21.36 -10.04
N ARG A 186 -8.88 -21.10 -8.99
CA ARG A 186 -9.85 -20.00 -8.92
C ARG A 186 -9.81 -19.39 -7.53
N ILE A 187 -9.72 -18.07 -7.48
CA ILE A 187 -9.74 -17.25 -6.26
C ILE A 187 -10.79 -16.15 -6.49
N ALA A 188 -11.54 -15.82 -5.45
CA ALA A 188 -12.44 -14.68 -5.44
C ALA A 188 -11.95 -13.67 -4.40
N ILE A 189 -12.02 -12.39 -4.74
CA ILE A 189 -11.87 -11.27 -3.81
C ILE A 189 -13.26 -10.72 -3.59
N ILE A 190 -13.67 -10.61 -2.33
CA ILE A 190 -14.92 -9.96 -1.93
C ILE A 190 -14.50 -8.70 -1.18
N ASP A 191 -14.65 -7.55 -1.83
CA ASP A 191 -14.42 -6.26 -1.19
C ASP A 191 -15.71 -5.77 -0.55
N VAL A 192 -15.65 -5.56 0.77
CA VAL A 192 -16.76 -5.07 1.60
C VAL A 192 -16.47 -3.70 2.18
N ASP A 193 -15.37 -3.05 1.77
CA ASP A 193 -15.11 -1.66 2.10
C ASP A 193 -16.23 -0.78 1.53
N LEU A 194 -16.45 0.37 2.17
CA LEU A 194 -17.43 1.36 1.71
C LEU A 194 -17.10 1.86 0.29
N HIS A 195 -15.83 1.96 -0.05
CA HIS A 195 -15.35 2.44 -1.33
C HIS A 195 -15.03 1.28 -2.25
N HIS A 196 -15.30 1.46 -3.54
CA HIS A 196 -14.94 0.49 -4.55
C HIS A 196 -13.40 0.38 -4.70
N GLY A 197 -12.87 -0.83 -4.47
CA GLY A 197 -11.48 -1.21 -4.71
C GLY A 197 -11.13 -1.32 -6.19
#